data_AF-K0ICM6-F1
#
_entry.id   AF-K0ICM6-F1
#
_cell.length_a   1.000
_cell.length_b   1.000
_cell.length_c   1.000
_cell.angle_alpha   90.00
_cell.angle_beta   90.00
_cell.angle_gamma   90.00
#
_symmetry.space_group_name_H-M   'P 1'
#
loop_
_entity.id
_entity.type
_entity.pdbx_description
1 polymer ?
#
loop_
_entity_poly.entity_id
_entity_poly.type
_entity_poly.pdbx_seq_one_letter_code
_entity_poly.pdbx_strand_id
1 'polypeptide(L)'
;MLARFFEVGETRDKGKGLFAKELVPKGTIVFFECKQCKRISKDDLLAEEEKAFVQKYGYTKADGSYLVPCDEIIYFNHSCNANILWPRI
;
A
#
# COMPACT_ATOMS: atom_id res chain seq x y z
N MET A 1 8.47 -1.95 -0.17
CA MET A 1 9.58 -1.00 -0.11
C MET A 1 9.20 0.24 -0.90
N LEU A 2 8.91 1.31 -0.18
CA LEU A 2 8.63 2.64 -0.72
C LEU A 2 9.90 3.32 -1.23
N ALA A 3 9.79 4.03 -2.35
CA ALA A 3 10.88 4.86 -2.84
C ALA A 3 11.15 6.06 -1.90
N ARG A 4 12.43 6.44 -1.76
CA ARG A 4 12.89 7.43 -0.77
C ARG A 4 12.48 8.89 -1.04
N PHE A 5 11.75 9.15 -2.11
CA PHE A 5 11.26 10.47 -2.48
C PHE A 5 9.88 10.80 -1.91
N PHE A 6 9.29 9.94 -1.07
CA PHE A 6 8.08 10.28 -0.32
C PHE A 6 8.35 10.66 1.13
N GLU A 7 7.43 11.41 1.70
CA GLU A 7 7.29 11.66 3.13
C GLU A 7 5.84 11.48 3.57
N VAL A 8 5.66 11.17 4.86
CA VAL A 8 4.34 11.06 5.47
C VAL A 8 3.92 12.43 5.97
N GLY A 9 2.73 12.88 5.57
CA GLY A 9 2.11 14.12 6.05
C GLY A 9 0.67 13.90 6.47
N GLU A 10 0.10 14.87 7.19
CA GLU A 10 -1.33 14.90 7.52
C GLU A 10 -2.14 15.36 6.29
N THR A 11 -3.31 14.75 6.12
CA THR A 11 -4.32 15.17 5.13
C THR A 11 -5.48 15.87 5.84
N ARG A 12 -6.33 16.55 5.08
CA ARG A 12 -7.46 17.31 5.65
C ARG A 12 -8.50 16.42 6.35
N ASP A 13 -8.80 15.25 5.79
CA ASP A 13 -9.94 14.41 6.19
C ASP A 13 -9.70 12.89 6.05
N LYS A 14 -8.48 12.46 5.71
CA LYS A 14 -8.13 11.04 5.47
C LYS A 14 -7.03 10.51 6.40
N GLY A 15 -6.67 11.26 7.43
CA GLY A 15 -5.53 10.94 8.30
C GLY A 15 -4.21 11.19 7.58
N LYS A 16 -3.31 10.22 7.58
CA LYS A 16 -1.98 10.36 6.97
C LYS A 16 -1.99 10.07 5.47
N GLY A 17 -1.05 10.68 4.76
CA GLY A 17 -0.83 10.50 3.32
C GLY A 17 0.64 10.51 2.95
N LEU A 18 0.96 9.99 1.76
CA LEU A 18 2.30 10.08 1.18
C LEU A 18 2.40 11.24 0.19
N PHE A 19 3.40 12.09 0.37
CA PHE A 19 3.67 13.27 -0.45
C PHE A 19 5.05 13.15 -1.08
N ALA A 20 5.16 13.45 -2.38
CA ALA A 20 6.44 13.44 -3.07
C ALA A 20 7.24 14.70 -2.69
N LYS A 21 8.50 14.51 -2.28
CA LYS A 21 9.46 15.58 -1.95
C LYS A 21 10.10 16.22 -3.19
N GLU A 22 9.97 15.55 -4.34
CA GLU A 22 10.57 15.95 -5.61
C GLU A 22 9.68 15.53 -6.79
N LEU A 23 10.03 15.99 -8.00
CA LEU A 23 9.32 15.62 -9.22
C LEU A 23 9.51 14.12 -9.50
N VAL A 24 8.40 13.40 -9.67
CA VAL A 24 8.38 11.97 -10.01
C VAL A 24 7.93 11.82 -11.46
N PRO A 25 8.81 11.37 -12.38
CA PRO A 25 8.43 11.12 -13.77
C PRO A 25 7.30 10.10 -13.88
N LYS A 26 6.43 10.27 -14.89
CA LYS A 26 5.37 9.30 -15.17
C LYS A 26 5.98 7.95 -15.54
N GLY A 27 5.47 6.88 -14.93
CA GLY A 27 5.97 5.51 -15.14
C GLY A 27 7.07 5.09 -14.18
N THR A 28 7.53 5.97 -13.29
CA THR A 28 8.46 5.60 -12.22
C THR A 28 7.84 4.58 -11.28
N ILE A 29 8.59 3.50 -11.00
CA ILE A 29 8.22 2.52 -9.98
C ILE A 29 8.46 3.16 -8.61
N VAL A 30 7.37 3.45 -7.90
CA VAL A 30 7.39 4.08 -6.56
C VAL A 30 7.37 3.07 -5.41
N PHE A 31 7.03 1.82 -5.72
CA PHE A 31 6.90 0.74 -4.77
C PHE A 31 7.27 -0.59 -5.43
N PHE A 32 7.93 -1.47 -4.68
CA PHE A 32 8.03 -2.88 -5.01
C PHE A 32 7.86 -3.77 -3.77
N GLU A 33 7.31 -4.96 -3.99
CA GLU A 33 7.16 -5.99 -2.97
C GLU A 33 8.53 -6.44 -2.47
N CYS A 34 8.68 -6.43 -1.15
CA CYS A 34 9.95 -6.68 -0.46
C CYS A 34 9.84 -7.95 0.39
N LYS A 35 10.96 -8.57 0.76
CA LYS A 35 10.96 -9.76 1.65
C LYS A 35 10.34 -9.50 3.05
N GLN A 36 10.17 -8.24 3.43
CA GLN A 36 9.53 -7.85 4.69
C GLN A 36 8.01 -7.65 4.53
N CYS A 37 7.46 -7.64 3.31
CA CYS A 37 6.02 -7.65 3.12
C CYS A 37 5.48 -8.99 3.64
N LYS A 38 4.41 -8.95 4.44
CA LYS A 38 3.78 -10.17 4.96
C LYS A 38 2.78 -10.68 3.93
N ARG A 39 2.91 -11.95 3.55
CA ARG A 39 1.93 -12.65 2.74
C ARG A 39 1.04 -13.49 3.66
N ILE A 40 -0.27 -13.38 3.49
CA ILE A 40 -1.26 -14.05 4.35
C ILE A 40 -2.18 -14.87 3.44
N SER A 41 -2.28 -16.17 3.70
CA SER A 41 -3.27 -17.01 3.00
C SER A 41 -4.68 -16.59 3.40
N LYS A 42 -5.65 -16.77 2.52
CA LYS A 42 -7.06 -16.53 2.84
C LYS A 42 -7.52 -17.38 4.03
N ASP A 43 -6.99 -18.60 4.15
CA ASP A 43 -7.36 -19.56 5.19
C ASP A 43 -6.70 -19.24 6.54
N ASP A 44 -5.65 -18.42 6.56
CA ASP A 44 -4.90 -18.05 7.77
C ASP A 44 -5.48 -16.82 8.48
N LEU A 45 -6.52 -16.17 7.92
CA LEU A 45 -7.17 -15.01 8.52
C LEU A 45 -8.15 -15.44 9.63
N LEU A 46 -7.61 -15.65 10.83
CA LEU A 46 -8.38 -16.21 11.95
C LEU A 46 -9.01 -15.14 12.85
N ALA A 47 -8.33 -14.03 13.11
CA ALA A 47 -8.82 -12.97 13.99
C ALA A 47 -9.53 -11.83 13.23
N GLU A 48 -10.62 -11.29 13.80
CA GLU A 48 -11.39 -10.20 13.18
C GLU A 48 -10.57 -8.90 13.03
N GLU A 49 -9.70 -8.62 14.00
CA GLU A 49 -8.81 -7.45 13.95
C GLU A 49 -7.80 -7.54 12.79
N GLU A 50 -7.25 -8.74 12.56
CA GLU A 50 -6.36 -8.99 11.42
C GLU A 50 -7.11 -8.87 10.10
N LYS A 51 -8.35 -9.38 10.03
CA LYS A 51 -9.22 -9.21 8.85
C LYS A 51 -9.48 -7.74 8.56
N ALA A 52 -9.85 -6.95 9.56
CA ALA A 52 -10.12 -5.52 9.39
C ALA A 52 -8.86 -4.77 8.92
N PHE A 53 -7.69 -5.10 9.48
CA PHE A 53 -6.43 -4.52 9.05
C PHE A 53 -6.09 -4.88 7.60
N VAL A 54 -6.20 -6.15 7.23
CA VAL A 54 -5.91 -6.65 5.87
C VAL A 54 -6.91 -6.09 4.85
N GLN A 55 -8.19 -5.94 5.21
CA GLN A 55 -9.17 -5.28 4.33
C GLN A 55 -8.84 -3.81 4.10
N LYS A 56 -8.26 -3.14 5.10
CA LYS A 56 -7.92 -1.72 5.00
C LYS A 56 -6.62 -1.45 4.25
N TYR A 57 -5.59 -2.28 4.43
CA TYR A 57 -4.24 -2.01 3.94
C TYR A 57 -3.64 -3.09 3.04
N GLY A 58 -4.26 -4.27 2.98
CA GLY A 58 -3.77 -5.41 2.21
C GLY A 58 -4.16 -5.32 0.73
N TYR A 59 -3.29 -5.85 -0.12
CA TYR A 59 -3.52 -6.00 -1.55
C TYR A 59 -3.80 -7.47 -1.88
N THR A 60 -4.91 -7.76 -2.56
CA THR A 60 -5.20 -9.12 -3.04
C THR A 60 -4.28 -9.49 -4.20
N LYS A 61 -3.71 -10.69 -4.16
CA LYS A 61 -2.87 -11.28 -5.21
C LYS A 61 -3.69 -12.22 -6.12
N ALA A 62 -3.13 -12.56 -7.27
CA ALA A 62 -3.76 -13.46 -8.24
C ALA A 62 -4.15 -14.84 -7.66
N ASP A 63 -3.40 -15.36 -6.70
CA ASP A 63 -3.70 -16.63 -6.01
C ASP A 63 -4.69 -16.48 -4.85
N GLY A 64 -5.30 -15.30 -4.68
CA GLY A 64 -6.27 -15.02 -3.61
C GLY A 64 -5.65 -14.73 -2.24
N SER A 65 -4.32 -14.82 -2.09
CA SER A 65 -3.64 -14.38 -0.88
C SER A 65 -3.63 -12.85 -0.74
N TYR A 66 -3.35 -12.37 0.46
CA TYR A 66 -3.20 -10.95 0.76
C TYR A 66 -1.72 -10.61 0.95
N LEU A 67 -1.29 -9.53 0.30
CA LEU A 67 -0.01 -8.88 0.56
C LEU A 67 -0.24 -7.70 1.49
N VAL A 68 0.32 -7.76 2.69
CA VAL A 68 0.41 -6.63 3.61
C VAL A 68 1.75 -5.92 3.39
N PRO A 69 1.74 -4.64 2.96
CA PRO A 69 2.97 -3.91 2.70
C PRO A 69 3.88 -3.83 3.93
N CYS A 70 5.18 -3.91 3.68
CA CYS A 70 6.21 -3.39 4.59
C CYS A 70 6.13 -1.85 4.55
N ASP A 71 6.59 -1.11 5.58
CA ASP A 71 6.79 0.36 5.53
C ASP A 71 5.53 1.29 5.41
N GLU A 72 5.77 2.58 5.09
CA GLU A 72 4.78 3.66 5.01
C GLU A 72 3.81 3.59 3.81
N ILE A 73 3.92 2.59 2.91
CA ILE A 73 2.98 2.37 1.78
C ILE A 73 1.52 2.33 2.23
N ILE A 74 1.25 1.89 3.45
CA ILE A 74 -0.10 1.85 4.04
C ILE A 74 -0.77 3.23 4.08
N TYR A 75 -0.01 4.32 3.90
CA TYR A 75 -0.50 5.69 3.83
C TYR A 75 -0.75 6.19 2.38
N PHE A 76 -0.64 5.33 1.36
CA PHE A 76 -1.20 5.66 0.05
C PHE A 76 -2.73 5.72 0.13
N ASN A 77 -3.28 6.92 0.01
CA ASN A 77 -4.71 7.13 0.01
C ASN A 77 -5.35 6.81 -1.34
N HIS A 78 -6.60 6.35 -1.29
CA HIS A 78 -7.45 6.20 -2.46
C HIS A 78 -7.94 7.57 -2.99
N SER A 79 -8.03 7.68 -4.32
CA SER A 79 -8.52 8.86 -5.02
C SER A 79 -9.24 8.46 -6.31
N CYS A 80 -10.32 9.16 -6.66
CA CYS A 80 -10.99 9.02 -7.97
C CYS A 80 -10.13 9.57 -9.13
N ASN A 81 -9.15 10.42 -8.82
CA ASN A 81 -8.15 10.94 -9.75
C ASN A 81 -6.76 10.54 -9.25
N ALA A 82 -6.48 9.23 -9.26
CA ALA A 82 -5.23 8.67 -8.77
C ALA A 82 -4.06 8.94 -9.75
N ASN A 83 -2.87 9.17 -9.21
CA ASN A 83 -1.63 9.40 -9.94
C ASN A 83 -0.62 8.25 -9.80
N ILE A 84 -0.99 7.20 -9.06
CA ILE A 84 -0.24 5.96 -8.88
C ILE A 84 -1.13 4.80 -9.29
N LEU A 85 -0.54 3.81 -9.97
CA LEU A 85 -1.22 2.61 -10.40
C LEU A 85 -0.58 1.40 -9.72
N TRP A 86 -1.41 0.50 -9.23
CA TRP A 86 -0.99 -0.82 -8.81
C TRP A 86 -1.09 -1.79 -9.99
N PRO A 87 -0.02 -2.49 -10.37
CA PRO A 87 -0.11 -3.49 -11.43
C PRO A 87 -0.98 -4.66 -10.95
N ARG A 88 -2.05 -4.94 -11.69
CA ARG A 88 -2.80 -6.20 -11.54
C ARG A 88 -1.93 -7.30 -12.17
N ILE A 89 -1.13 -7.98 -11.34
CA ILE A 89 -0.38 -9.19 -11.71
C ILE A 89 -1.05 -10.38 -11.04
#